data_AF-A0A143XNP3-F1
#
_entry.id   AF-A0A143XNP3-F1
#
_cell.length_a   1.000
_cell.length_b   1.000
_cell.length_c   1.000
_cell.angle_alpha   90.00
_cell.angle_beta   90.00
_cell.angle_gamma   90.00
#
_symmetry.space_group_name_H-M   'P 1'
#
loop_
_entity.id
_entity.type
_entity.pdbx_description
1 polymer ?
#
loop_
_entity_poly.entity_id
_entity_poly.type
_entity_poly.pdbx_seq_one_letter_code
_entity_poly.pdbx_strand_id
1 'polypeptide(L)'
;MKKLIHCKSCGAKFEEDLPKCPYCGTLNYRGAEREYLNKLEDIREDMEDLQEIPEDEVKKEIKKQGKFIGKVILIIGILVIGLALLLYWITRDSGRDRKEDYLWMQENFPIMDELYEDENYEKLMDFYLDKIEAQNVVWEWNHADFCNIYLDIMEIYEILDMEEQGEEITRYDYETLFYLEWVVKGIPFRGDIDEEEEKRLKPYYSRVLSDLESRWNMSEEDYQMFLEQIEKNHGMVKYEDCMNYIGEWYGGEEAS
;
A
#
# COMPACT_ATOMS: atom_id res chain seq x y z
N MET A 1 77.17 3.62 -54.33
CA MET A 1 78.40 3.71 -53.50
C MET A 1 78.23 4.84 -52.52
N LYS A 2 78.49 4.60 -51.23
CA LYS A 2 78.40 5.65 -50.20
C LYS A 2 79.62 6.56 -50.27
N LYS A 3 79.40 7.88 -50.27
CA LYS A 3 80.47 8.88 -50.37
C LYS A 3 81.05 9.14 -48.98
N LEU A 4 82.37 9.01 -48.84
CA LEU A 4 83.08 9.26 -47.59
C LEU A 4 83.64 10.68 -47.56
N ILE A 5 83.51 11.33 -46.41
CA ILE A 5 84.08 12.64 -46.11
C ILE A 5 85.02 12.55 -44.91
N HIS A 6 85.89 13.54 -44.77
CA HIS A 6 86.74 13.70 -43.59
C HIS A 6 86.10 14.65 -42.58
N CYS A 7 86.11 14.27 -41.31
CA CYS A 7 85.68 15.14 -40.22
C CYS A 7 86.62 16.34 -40.11
N LYS A 8 86.06 17.55 -40.15
CA LYS A 8 86.83 18.79 -40.00
C LYS A 8 87.49 18.93 -38.62
N SER A 9 86.95 18.27 -37.58
CA SER A 9 87.47 18.38 -36.21
C SER A 9 88.44 17.25 -35.82
N CYS A 10 88.22 16.00 -36.23
CA CYS A 10 89.07 14.87 -35.82
C CYS A 10 89.80 14.16 -36.99
N GLY A 11 89.56 14.58 -38.23
CA GLY A 11 90.20 14.00 -39.42
C GLY A 11 89.69 12.62 -39.86
N ALA A 12 88.87 11.94 -39.04
CA ALA A 12 88.35 10.61 -39.34
C ALA A 12 87.50 10.59 -40.63
N LYS A 13 87.60 9.52 -41.42
CA LYS A 13 86.76 9.28 -42.59
C LYS A 13 85.44 8.64 -42.16
N PHE A 14 84.31 9.20 -42.58
CA PHE A 14 82.98 8.64 -42.31
C PHE A 14 82.00 8.98 -43.46
N GLU A 15 80.83 8.36 -43.46
CA GLU A 15 79.82 8.53 -44.52
C GLU A 15 79.21 9.95 -44.49
N GLU A 16 79.04 10.57 -45.67
CA GLU A 16 78.57 11.97 -45.82
C GLU A 16 77.11 12.17 -45.39
N ASP A 17 76.32 11.10 -45.37
CA ASP A 17 74.90 11.10 -44.99
C ASP A 17 74.68 11.07 -43.47
N LEU A 18 75.69 10.70 -42.68
CA LEU A 18 75.57 10.72 -41.23
C LEU A 18 75.52 12.15 -40.69
N PRO A 19 74.56 12.51 -39.83
CA PRO A 19 74.34 13.88 -39.35
C PRO A 19 75.43 14.37 -38.40
N LYS A 20 76.18 13.46 -37.78
CA LYS A 20 77.30 13.74 -36.89
C LYS A 20 78.44 12.79 -37.19
N CYS A 21 79.66 13.26 -36.99
CA CYS A 21 80.83 12.39 -37.04
C CYS A 21 80.71 11.35 -35.91
N PRO A 22 80.74 10.03 -36.22
CA PRO A 22 80.55 8.99 -35.22
C PRO A 22 81.70 8.91 -34.20
N TYR A 23 82.85 9.50 -34.52
CA TYR A 23 84.05 9.42 -33.69
C TYR A 23 84.18 10.57 -32.69
N CYS A 24 83.70 11.78 -33.02
CA CYS A 24 83.84 12.95 -32.15
C CYS A 24 82.54 13.75 -31.96
N GLY A 25 81.44 13.32 -32.57
CA GLY A 25 80.13 13.98 -32.45
C GLY A 25 80.02 15.34 -33.16
N THR A 26 81.06 15.81 -33.83
CA THR A 26 81.01 17.07 -34.59
C THR A 26 79.94 16.99 -35.67
N LEU A 27 79.11 18.04 -35.75
CA LEU A 27 78.00 18.13 -36.68
C LEU A 27 78.50 18.05 -38.13
N ASN A 28 77.88 17.16 -38.91
CA ASN A 28 77.98 17.15 -40.35
C ASN A 28 76.73 17.81 -40.94
N TYR A 29 76.88 19.06 -41.38
CA TYR A 29 75.77 19.86 -41.89
C TYR A 29 74.98 19.17 -43.01
N ARG A 30 75.64 18.44 -43.92
CA ARG A 30 74.95 17.78 -45.05
C ARG A 30 74.09 16.59 -44.62
N GLY A 31 74.60 15.77 -43.70
CA GLY A 31 73.84 14.67 -43.15
C GLY A 31 72.67 15.17 -42.29
N ALA A 32 72.91 16.23 -41.51
CA ALA A 32 71.89 16.82 -40.64
C ALA A 32 70.77 17.52 -41.44
N GLU A 33 71.11 18.23 -42.53
CA GLU A 33 70.14 18.84 -43.45
C GLU A 33 69.25 17.78 -44.11
N ARG A 34 69.83 16.65 -44.54
CA ARG A 34 69.05 15.55 -45.12
C ARG A 34 68.14 14.89 -44.10
N GLU A 35 68.62 14.62 -42.89
CA GLU A 35 67.79 14.08 -41.80
C GLU A 35 66.63 15.03 -41.47
N TYR A 36 66.90 16.35 -41.46
CA TYR A 36 65.88 17.35 -41.24
C TYR A 36 64.83 17.38 -42.37
N LEU A 37 65.26 17.33 -43.63
CA LEU A 37 64.35 17.29 -44.79
C LEU A 37 63.49 16.03 -44.81
N ASN A 38 64.06 14.85 -44.50
CA ASN A 38 63.28 13.61 -44.42
C ASN A 38 62.21 13.69 -43.32
N LYS A 39 62.53 14.25 -42.15
CA LYS A 39 61.54 14.45 -41.08
C LYS A 39 60.41 15.40 -41.49
N LEU A 40 60.69 16.38 -42.34
CA LEU A 40 59.65 17.27 -42.88
C LEU A 40 58.76 16.56 -43.90
N GLU A 41 59.30 15.58 -44.64
CA GLU A 41 58.53 14.75 -45.58
C GLU A 41 57.61 13.78 -44.83
N ASP A 42 58.11 13.12 -43.79
CA ASP A 42 57.31 12.25 -42.91
C ASP A 42 56.13 13.02 -42.27
N ILE A 43 56.38 14.25 -41.77
CA ILE A 43 55.32 15.11 -41.20
C ILE A 43 54.29 15.52 -42.25
N ARG A 44 54.70 15.68 -43.50
CA ARG A 44 53.79 16.04 -44.59
C ARG A 44 52.91 14.86 -44.98
N GLU A 45 53.46 13.65 -45.06
CA GLU A 45 52.69 12.43 -45.29
C GLU A 45 51.68 12.18 -44.16
N ASP A 46 52.10 12.32 -42.89
CA ASP A 46 51.20 12.19 -41.73
C ASP A 46 50.07 13.23 -41.74
N MET A 47 50.31 14.44 -42.28
CA MET A 47 49.25 15.46 -42.42
C MET A 47 48.29 15.19 -43.59
N GLU A 48 48.77 14.56 -44.67
CA GLU A 48 47.92 14.17 -45.80
C GLU A 48 46.95 13.03 -45.37
N ASP A 49 47.40 12.08 -44.53
CA ASP A 49 46.55 11.00 -43.97
C ASP A 49 45.52 11.50 -42.93
N LEU A 50 45.77 12.63 -42.26
CA LEU A 50 44.86 13.19 -41.25
C LEU A 50 43.72 14.04 -41.84
N GLN A 51 43.75 14.39 -43.14
CA GLN A 51 42.73 15.23 -43.77
C GLN A 51 41.48 14.47 -44.23
N GLU A 52 41.52 13.13 -44.34
CA GLU A 52 40.34 12.34 -44.68
C GLU A 52 39.75 11.65 -43.45
N ILE A 53 39.06 12.43 -42.62
CA ILE A 53 38.01 11.86 -41.76
C ILE A 53 36.80 11.66 -42.67
N PRO A 54 36.42 10.41 -43.05
CA PRO A 54 35.30 10.20 -43.95
C PRO A 54 34.00 10.71 -43.29
N GLU A 55 33.52 11.87 -43.74
CA GLU A 55 32.33 12.53 -43.19
C GLU A 55 31.10 11.61 -43.16
N ASP A 56 31.06 10.63 -44.07
CA ASP A 56 29.99 9.67 -44.22
C ASP A 56 29.93 8.64 -43.09
N GLU A 57 31.06 8.31 -42.46
CA GLU A 57 31.09 7.41 -41.30
C GLU A 57 30.65 8.15 -40.03
N VAL A 58 31.14 9.38 -39.83
CA VAL A 58 30.74 10.25 -38.71
C VAL A 58 29.24 10.57 -38.75
N LYS A 59 28.70 10.90 -39.94
CA LYS A 59 27.25 11.16 -40.12
C LYS A 59 26.41 9.91 -39.84
N LYS A 60 26.89 8.70 -40.17
CA LYS A 60 26.19 7.44 -39.89
C LYS A 60 26.18 7.11 -38.40
N GLU A 61 27.27 7.37 -37.68
CA GLU A 61 27.34 7.16 -36.24
C GLU A 61 26.47 8.14 -35.46
N ILE A 62 26.49 9.43 -35.80
CA ILE A 62 25.62 10.45 -35.21
C ILE A 62 24.14 10.10 -35.43
N LYS A 63 23.78 9.63 -36.63
CA LYS A 63 22.39 9.23 -36.95
C LYS A 63 21.96 7.95 -36.22
N LYS A 64 22.88 7.02 -35.94
CA LYS A 64 22.61 5.84 -35.10
C LYS A 64 22.41 6.23 -33.64
N GLN A 65 23.26 7.09 -33.09
CA GLN A 65 23.15 7.57 -31.71
C GLN A 65 21.89 8.42 -31.50
N GLY A 66 21.54 9.30 -32.45
CA GLY A 66 20.30 10.08 -32.40
C GLY A 66 19.03 9.22 -32.40
N LYS A 67 19.00 8.12 -33.17
CA LYS A 67 17.89 7.15 -33.15
C LYS A 67 17.78 6.40 -31.83
N PHE A 68 18.91 6.09 -31.19
CA PHE A 68 18.93 5.45 -29.88
C PHE A 68 18.41 6.39 -28.79
N ILE A 69 18.89 7.64 -28.76
CA ILE A 69 18.42 8.68 -27.83
C ILE A 69 16.92 8.92 -28.00
N GLY A 70 16.44 9.03 -29.25
CA GLY A 70 15.01 9.21 -29.52
C GLY A 70 14.15 8.05 -28.99
N LYS A 71 14.63 6.80 -29.10
CA LYS A 71 13.92 5.63 -28.55
C LYS A 71 13.89 5.65 -27.02
N VAL A 72 14.98 6.03 -26.37
CA VAL A 72 15.05 6.13 -24.90
C VAL A 72 14.08 7.20 -24.39
N ILE A 73 14.05 8.38 -25.01
CA ILE A 73 13.12 9.46 -24.64
C ILE A 73 11.66 9.02 -24.84
N LEU A 74 11.36 8.31 -25.92
CA LEU A 74 10.01 7.77 -26.17
C LEU A 74 9.59 6.79 -25.07
N ILE A 75 10.47 5.85 -24.68
CA ILE A 75 10.20 4.88 -23.62
C ILE A 75 9.97 5.59 -22.28
N ILE A 76 10.80 6.58 -21.94
CA ILE A 76 10.63 7.38 -20.72
C ILE A 76 9.29 8.13 -20.76
N GLY A 77 8.93 8.74 -21.89
CA GLY A 77 7.65 9.41 -22.06
C GLY A 77 6.45 8.48 -21.84
N ILE A 78 6.51 7.26 -22.39
CA ILE A 78 5.46 6.24 -22.19
C ILE A 78 5.39 5.81 -20.73
N LEU A 79 6.55 5.63 -20.06
CA LEU A 79 6.58 5.29 -18.64
C LEU A 79 5.98 6.39 -17.77
N VAL A 80 6.30 7.66 -18.04
CA VAL A 80 5.73 8.81 -17.31
C VAL A 80 4.23 8.91 -17.51
N ILE A 81 3.74 8.73 -18.75
CA ILE A 81 2.30 8.71 -19.05
C ILE A 81 1.62 7.53 -18.37
N GLY A 82 2.22 6.34 -18.41
CA GLY A 82 1.71 5.15 -17.73
C GLY A 82 1.63 5.33 -16.21
N LEU A 83 2.66 5.94 -15.61
CA LEU A 83 2.69 6.25 -14.19
C LEU A 83 1.65 7.32 -13.83
N ALA A 84 1.49 8.35 -14.65
CA ALA A 84 0.48 9.39 -14.44
C ALA A 84 -0.94 8.84 -14.58
N LEU A 85 -1.19 7.94 -15.53
CA LEU A 85 -2.47 7.24 -15.67
C LEU A 85 -2.74 6.30 -14.50
N LEU A 86 -1.72 5.57 -14.03
CA LEU A 86 -1.82 4.70 -12.85
C LEU A 86 -2.09 5.51 -11.58
N LEU A 87 -1.39 6.62 -11.38
CA LEU A 87 -1.65 7.54 -10.27
C LEU A 87 -3.03 8.18 -10.39
N TYR A 88 -3.45 8.59 -11.59
CA TYR A 88 -4.79 9.10 -11.83
C TYR A 88 -5.86 8.05 -11.53
N TRP A 89 -5.66 6.79 -11.93
CA TRP A 89 -6.56 5.70 -11.58
C TRP A 89 -6.58 5.45 -10.07
N ILE A 90 -5.42 5.31 -9.40
CA ILE A 90 -5.34 5.10 -7.95
C ILE A 90 -5.97 6.26 -7.16
N THR A 91 -5.78 7.50 -7.60
CA THR A 91 -6.35 8.69 -6.93
C THR A 91 -7.80 8.96 -7.28
N ARG A 92 -8.28 8.49 -8.43
CA ARG A 92 -9.69 8.57 -8.84
C ARG A 92 -10.54 7.45 -8.26
N ASP A 93 -9.92 6.30 -7.97
CA ASP A 93 -10.58 5.09 -7.46
C ASP A 93 -10.69 5.06 -5.93
N SER A 94 -10.11 6.03 -5.20
CA SER A 94 -10.50 6.26 -3.81
C SER A 94 -11.87 6.94 -3.82
N GLY A 95 -12.95 6.15 -3.93
CA GLY A 95 -14.34 6.63 -3.94
C GLY A 95 -14.75 7.45 -2.71
N ARG A 96 -13.88 7.56 -1.70
CA ARG A 96 -14.01 8.45 -0.54
C ARG A 96 -12.88 9.48 -0.53
N ASP A 97 -13.21 10.76 -0.41
CA ASP A 97 -12.22 11.81 -0.18
C ASP A 97 -11.77 11.76 1.27
N ARG A 98 -10.58 11.21 1.52
CA ARG A 98 -9.98 11.13 2.87
C ARG A 98 -9.90 12.48 3.58
N LYS A 99 -9.81 13.59 2.84
CA LYS A 99 -9.82 14.93 3.43
C LYS A 99 -11.22 15.30 3.92
N GLU A 100 -12.24 14.97 3.15
CA GLU A 100 -13.64 15.18 3.53
C GLU A 100 -13.99 14.33 4.75
N ASP A 101 -13.65 13.05 4.74
CA ASP A 101 -13.82 12.15 5.89
C ASP A 101 -13.12 12.72 7.15
N TYR A 102 -11.87 13.19 7.00
CA TYR A 102 -11.13 13.78 8.12
C TYR A 102 -11.78 15.05 8.68
N LEU A 103 -12.27 15.96 7.82
CA LEU A 103 -12.96 17.17 8.26
C LEU A 103 -14.28 16.83 8.94
N TRP A 104 -15.03 15.88 8.36
CA TRP A 104 -16.27 15.39 8.94
C TRP A 104 -16.03 14.79 10.34
N MET A 105 -14.99 13.96 10.52
CA MET A 105 -14.61 13.41 11.83
C MET A 105 -14.34 14.53 12.86
N GLN A 106 -13.61 15.59 12.47
CA GLN A 106 -13.32 16.72 13.36
C GLN A 106 -14.57 17.47 13.81
N GLU A 107 -15.58 17.56 12.95
CA GLU A 107 -16.83 18.28 13.24
C GLU A 107 -17.83 17.42 14.03
N ASN A 108 -17.85 16.11 13.81
CA ASN A 108 -18.91 15.23 14.28
C ASN A 108 -18.51 14.38 15.50
N PHE A 109 -17.27 13.92 15.60
CA PHE A 109 -16.83 13.11 16.76
C PHE A 109 -16.98 13.85 18.10
N PRO A 110 -16.69 15.16 18.21
CA PRO A 110 -16.92 15.88 19.47
C PRO A 110 -18.39 15.90 19.92
N ILE A 111 -19.33 15.89 18.96
CA ILE A 111 -20.78 15.82 19.25
C ILE A 111 -21.12 14.43 19.81
N MET A 112 -20.55 13.39 19.21
CA MET A 112 -20.74 12.01 19.66
C MET A 112 -20.09 11.78 21.03
N ASP A 113 -18.90 12.32 21.27
CA ASP A 113 -18.20 12.29 22.56
C ASP A 113 -19.07 12.94 23.65
N GLU A 114 -19.65 14.12 23.38
CA GLU A 114 -20.56 14.80 24.32
C GLU A 114 -21.78 13.94 24.65
N LEU A 115 -22.44 13.37 23.63
CA LEU A 115 -23.61 12.50 23.83
C LEU A 115 -23.27 11.22 24.61
N TYR A 116 -22.10 10.64 24.35
CA TYR A 116 -21.63 9.43 25.03
C TYR A 116 -21.28 9.69 26.50
N GLU A 117 -20.57 10.78 26.78
CA GLU A 117 -20.20 11.16 28.15
C GLU A 117 -21.42 11.57 28.98
N ASP A 118 -22.41 12.22 28.37
CA ASP A 118 -23.68 12.55 29.00
C ASP A 118 -24.62 11.33 29.14
N GLU A 119 -24.19 10.12 28.72
CA GLU A 119 -24.98 8.89 28.70
C GLU A 119 -26.30 9.03 27.93
N ASN A 120 -26.34 9.93 26.94
CA ASN A 120 -27.51 10.19 26.12
C ASN A 120 -27.55 9.25 24.91
N TYR A 121 -27.64 7.95 25.18
CA TYR A 121 -27.50 6.91 24.16
C TYR A 121 -28.62 6.92 23.13
N GLU A 122 -29.84 7.30 23.49
CA GLU A 122 -30.95 7.47 22.54
C GLU A 122 -30.56 8.43 21.40
N LYS A 123 -30.13 9.65 21.75
CA LYS A 123 -29.70 10.63 20.74
C LYS A 123 -28.40 10.25 20.05
N LEU A 124 -27.50 9.56 20.75
CA LEU A 124 -26.26 9.05 20.16
C LEU A 124 -26.58 8.04 19.05
N MET A 125 -27.52 7.12 19.28
CA MET A 125 -27.93 6.12 18.29
C MET A 125 -28.65 6.75 17.12
N ASP A 126 -29.57 7.70 17.36
CA ASP A 126 -30.24 8.47 16.30
C ASP A 126 -29.21 9.14 15.38
N PHE A 127 -28.21 9.79 15.97
CA PHE A 127 -27.13 10.41 15.22
C PHE A 127 -26.27 9.36 14.50
N TYR A 128 -25.83 8.32 15.19
CA TYR A 128 -24.96 7.28 14.64
C TYR A 128 -25.60 6.59 13.42
N LEU A 129 -26.87 6.18 13.52
CA LEU A 129 -27.64 5.55 12.44
C LEU A 129 -27.83 6.48 11.23
N ASP A 130 -28.22 7.75 11.45
CA ASP A 130 -28.32 8.76 10.37
C ASP A 130 -26.99 8.89 9.61
N LYS A 131 -25.87 8.82 10.34
CA LYS A 131 -24.53 8.92 9.74
C LYS A 131 -24.08 7.64 9.04
N ILE A 132 -24.49 6.45 9.50
CA ILE A 132 -24.31 5.19 8.75
C ILE A 132 -25.06 5.26 7.43
N GLU A 133 -26.32 5.68 7.43
CA GLU A 133 -27.16 5.76 6.22
C GLU A 133 -26.56 6.75 5.21
N ALA A 134 -26.04 7.88 5.70
CA ALA A 134 -25.30 8.85 4.91
C ALA A 134 -23.89 8.38 4.46
N GLN A 135 -23.51 7.13 4.75
CA GLN A 135 -22.22 6.52 4.41
C GLN A 135 -20.99 7.26 4.97
N ASN A 136 -21.14 7.95 6.10
CA ASN A 136 -20.02 8.61 6.78
C ASN A 136 -19.12 7.61 7.51
N VAL A 137 -17.89 8.04 7.84
CA VAL A 137 -16.87 7.22 8.54
C VAL A 137 -17.11 7.11 10.05
N VAL A 138 -18.34 6.81 10.47
CA VAL A 138 -18.67 6.66 11.91
C VAL A 138 -17.88 5.53 12.59
N TRP A 139 -17.48 4.50 11.83
CA TRP A 139 -16.71 3.37 12.35
C TRP A 139 -15.26 3.75 12.75
N GLU A 140 -14.78 4.93 12.35
CA GLU A 140 -13.46 5.44 12.78
C GLU A 140 -13.54 6.08 14.17
N TRP A 141 -14.74 6.18 14.77
CA TRP A 141 -14.92 6.72 16.10
C TRP A 141 -14.56 5.68 17.17
N ASN A 142 -13.96 6.13 18.27
CA ASN A 142 -13.42 5.24 19.31
C ASN A 142 -14.48 4.33 19.96
N HIS A 143 -15.73 4.78 20.01
CA HIS A 143 -16.85 4.07 20.63
C HIS A 143 -17.83 3.49 19.60
N ALA A 144 -17.38 3.28 18.36
CA ALA A 144 -18.21 2.70 17.31
C ALA A 144 -18.66 1.27 17.67
N ASP A 145 -17.79 0.46 18.25
CA ASP A 145 -18.13 -0.90 18.68
C ASP A 145 -19.15 -0.89 19.82
N PHE A 146 -19.02 0.02 20.78
CA PHE A 146 -20.06 0.27 21.79
C PHE A 146 -21.42 0.56 21.15
N CYS A 147 -21.47 1.41 20.12
CA CYS A 147 -22.74 1.73 19.43
C CYS A 147 -23.34 0.51 18.76
N ASN A 148 -22.52 -0.30 18.07
CA ASN A 148 -23.01 -1.50 17.41
C ASN A 148 -23.63 -2.47 18.43
N ILE A 149 -22.98 -2.68 19.59
CA ILE A 149 -23.53 -3.53 20.65
C ILE A 149 -24.79 -2.91 21.28
N TYR A 150 -24.84 -1.59 21.44
CA TYR A 150 -26.03 -0.93 21.96
C TYR A 150 -27.22 -1.09 21.01
N LEU A 151 -27.00 -1.02 19.69
CA LEU A 151 -28.01 -1.30 18.68
C LEU A 151 -28.49 -2.75 18.74
N ASP A 152 -27.57 -3.72 18.89
CA ASP A 152 -27.93 -5.13 19.09
C ASP A 152 -28.85 -5.30 20.32
N ILE A 153 -28.55 -4.59 21.42
CA ILE A 153 -29.40 -4.60 22.62
C ILE A 153 -30.78 -3.99 22.35
N MET A 154 -30.85 -2.91 21.56
CA MET A 154 -32.12 -2.30 21.19
C MET A 154 -32.99 -3.25 20.35
N GLU A 155 -32.40 -3.97 19.40
CA GLU A 155 -33.10 -4.96 18.57
C GLU A 155 -33.64 -6.12 19.42
N ILE A 156 -32.89 -6.58 20.43
CA ILE A 156 -33.39 -7.55 21.41
C ILE A 156 -34.66 -7.02 22.08
N TYR A 157 -34.65 -5.79 22.58
CA TYR A 157 -35.82 -5.21 23.24
C TYR A 157 -36.99 -5.02 22.28
N GLU A 158 -36.76 -4.67 21.03
CA GLU A 158 -37.82 -4.57 20.02
C GLU A 158 -38.55 -5.91 19.85
N ILE A 159 -37.81 -7.02 19.70
CA ILE A 159 -38.40 -8.35 19.56
C ILE A 159 -39.14 -8.77 20.84
N LEU A 160 -38.57 -8.50 22.02
CA LEU A 160 -39.21 -8.81 23.30
C LEU A 160 -40.49 -7.98 23.54
N ASP A 161 -40.49 -6.71 23.15
CA ASP A 161 -41.65 -5.83 23.26
C ASP A 161 -42.76 -6.26 22.29
N MET A 162 -42.42 -6.71 21.08
CA MET A 162 -43.37 -7.32 20.14
C MET A 162 -44.01 -8.58 20.74
N GLU A 163 -43.21 -9.45 21.36
CA GLU A 163 -43.69 -10.67 22.02
C GLU A 163 -44.65 -10.34 23.17
N GLU A 164 -44.31 -9.36 24.02
CA GLU A 164 -45.17 -8.92 25.13
C GLU A 164 -46.50 -8.32 24.64
N GLN A 165 -46.48 -7.62 23.52
CA GLN A 165 -47.67 -7.06 22.88
C GLN A 165 -48.54 -8.10 22.17
N GLY A 166 -48.06 -9.35 22.08
CA GLY A 166 -48.74 -10.44 21.38
C GLY A 166 -48.75 -10.26 19.88
N GLU A 167 -47.73 -9.57 19.34
CA GLU A 167 -47.51 -9.50 17.90
C GLU A 167 -47.05 -10.86 17.35
N GLU A 168 -47.15 -11.03 16.03
CA GLU A 168 -46.69 -12.27 15.38
C GLU A 168 -45.16 -12.26 15.34
N ILE A 169 -44.54 -13.15 16.13
CA ILE A 169 -43.09 -13.35 16.13
C ILE A 169 -42.75 -14.47 15.15
N THR A 170 -41.89 -14.17 14.18
CA THR A 170 -41.45 -15.15 13.20
C THR A 170 -40.32 -16.00 13.75
N ARG A 171 -40.08 -17.15 13.12
CA ARG A 171 -38.88 -17.95 13.40
C ARG A 171 -37.59 -17.14 13.22
N TYR A 172 -37.54 -16.24 12.23
CA TYR A 172 -36.35 -15.41 11.99
C TYR A 172 -36.09 -14.44 13.14
N ASP A 173 -37.15 -13.91 13.75
CA ASP A 173 -37.03 -13.03 14.92
C ASP A 173 -36.49 -13.81 16.12
N TYR A 174 -36.93 -15.04 16.34
CA TYR A 174 -36.35 -15.90 17.38
C TYR A 174 -34.90 -16.30 17.09
N GLU A 175 -34.55 -16.60 15.83
CA GLU A 175 -33.16 -16.87 15.43
C GLU A 175 -32.26 -15.66 15.70
N THR A 176 -32.76 -14.45 15.40
CA THR A 176 -32.07 -13.18 15.64
C THR A 176 -31.94 -12.92 17.14
N LEU A 177 -33.03 -13.01 17.91
CA LEU A 177 -33.04 -12.81 19.36
C LEU A 177 -32.02 -13.73 20.05
N PHE A 178 -32.07 -15.03 19.78
CA PHE A 178 -31.13 -15.99 20.38
C PHE A 178 -29.67 -15.67 20.03
N TYR A 179 -29.40 -15.31 18.77
CA TYR A 179 -28.07 -14.91 18.34
C TYR A 179 -27.57 -13.68 19.11
N LEU A 180 -28.38 -12.61 19.16
CA LEU A 180 -28.02 -11.36 19.82
C LEU A 180 -27.86 -11.52 21.33
N GLU A 181 -28.69 -12.35 21.97
CA GLU A 181 -28.54 -12.68 23.38
C GLU A 181 -27.18 -13.33 23.69
N TRP A 182 -26.70 -14.21 22.80
CA TRP A 182 -25.36 -14.80 22.91
C TRP A 182 -24.25 -13.82 22.56
N VAL A 183 -24.47 -12.87 21.65
CA VAL A 183 -23.55 -11.75 21.38
C VAL A 183 -23.34 -10.91 22.65
N VAL A 184 -24.42 -10.53 23.34
CA VAL A 184 -24.32 -9.73 24.58
C VAL A 184 -23.78 -10.55 25.75
N LYS A 185 -24.09 -11.85 25.82
CA LYS A 185 -23.43 -12.79 26.77
C LYS A 185 -21.92 -12.86 26.55
N GLY A 186 -21.49 -12.71 25.30
CA GLY A 186 -20.10 -12.77 24.86
C GLY A 186 -19.27 -11.52 25.17
N ILE A 187 -19.88 -10.39 25.52
CA ILE A 187 -19.18 -9.10 25.75
C ILE A 187 -17.92 -9.23 26.62
N PRO A 188 -17.91 -9.95 27.76
CA PRO A 188 -16.72 -10.05 28.61
C PRO A 188 -15.51 -10.76 27.96
N PHE A 189 -15.72 -11.44 26.83
CA PHE A 189 -14.68 -12.16 26.07
C PHE A 189 -14.22 -11.40 24.82
N ARG A 190 -14.82 -10.24 24.55
CA ARG A 190 -14.50 -9.40 23.40
C ARG A 190 -13.23 -8.59 23.62
N GLY A 191 -12.55 -8.25 22.53
CA GLY A 191 -11.35 -7.41 22.55
C GLY A 191 -11.57 -5.97 22.06
N ASP A 192 -12.76 -5.70 21.53
CA ASP A 192 -13.20 -4.44 20.93
C ASP A 192 -14.13 -3.63 21.87
N ILE A 193 -14.39 -4.14 23.07
CA ILE A 193 -15.13 -3.45 24.14
C ILE A 193 -14.23 -3.42 25.37
N ASP A 194 -14.01 -2.24 25.93
CA ASP A 194 -13.20 -2.10 27.15
C ASP A 194 -14.01 -2.28 28.46
N GLU A 195 -13.32 -2.34 29.60
CA GLU A 195 -13.96 -2.56 30.92
C GLU A 195 -14.94 -1.45 31.32
N GLU A 196 -14.74 -0.20 30.86
CA GLU A 196 -15.63 0.92 31.17
C GLU A 196 -16.87 0.90 30.25
N GLU A 197 -16.68 0.56 28.98
CA GLU A 197 -17.77 0.31 28.03
C GLU A 197 -18.63 -0.87 28.45
N GLU A 198 -18.05 -1.99 28.90
CA GLU A 198 -18.79 -3.12 29.46
C GLU A 198 -19.65 -2.64 30.64
N LYS A 199 -19.08 -1.86 31.58
CA LYS A 199 -19.83 -1.34 32.72
C LYS A 199 -21.01 -0.47 32.30
N ARG A 200 -20.84 0.35 31.25
CA ARG A 200 -21.91 1.20 30.70
C ARG A 200 -22.99 0.37 30.00
N LEU A 201 -22.63 -0.70 29.30
CA LEU A 201 -23.58 -1.59 28.60
C LEU A 201 -24.33 -2.55 29.55
N LYS A 202 -23.68 -2.99 30.63
CA LYS A 202 -24.19 -4.02 31.54
C LYS A 202 -25.61 -3.82 32.06
N PRO A 203 -26.04 -2.60 32.47
CA PRO A 203 -27.42 -2.37 32.89
C PRO A 203 -28.45 -2.72 31.80
N TYR A 204 -28.10 -2.56 30.52
CA TYR A 204 -29.02 -2.75 29.40
C TYR A 204 -29.20 -4.21 29.02
N TYR A 205 -28.15 -5.05 29.09
CA TYR A 205 -28.28 -6.49 28.76
C TYR A 205 -28.46 -7.42 29.96
N SER A 206 -28.28 -6.94 31.20
CA SER A 206 -28.43 -7.80 32.39
C SER A 206 -29.83 -8.39 32.53
N ARG A 207 -30.87 -7.65 32.14
CA ARG A 207 -32.25 -8.14 32.13
C ARG A 207 -32.45 -9.21 31.05
N VAL A 208 -31.95 -8.95 29.86
CA VAL A 208 -31.98 -9.89 28.72
C VAL A 208 -31.39 -11.24 29.11
N LEU A 209 -30.23 -11.24 29.75
CA LEU A 209 -29.54 -12.48 30.12
C LEU A 209 -30.14 -13.22 31.32
N SER A 210 -31.12 -12.64 32.02
CA SER A 210 -31.65 -13.22 33.26
C SER A 210 -32.54 -14.45 33.03
N ASP A 211 -33.14 -14.55 31.85
CA ASP A 211 -34.03 -15.65 31.46
C ASP A 211 -33.52 -16.46 30.26
N LEU A 212 -32.33 -16.17 29.73
CA LEU A 212 -31.71 -16.86 28.58
C LEU A 212 -31.89 -18.39 28.63
N GLU A 213 -31.38 -19.06 29.67
CA GLU A 213 -31.46 -20.53 29.78
C GLU A 213 -32.90 -21.04 29.82
N SER A 214 -33.77 -20.34 30.57
CA SER A 214 -35.17 -20.73 30.74
C SER A 214 -36.04 -20.47 29.52
N ARG A 215 -35.80 -19.37 28.80
CA ARG A 215 -36.55 -18.98 27.59
C ARG A 215 -36.40 -20.04 26.52
N TRP A 216 -35.16 -20.50 26.32
CA TRP A 216 -34.84 -21.44 25.25
C TRP A 216 -34.83 -22.90 25.67
N ASN A 217 -35.28 -23.21 26.90
CA ASN A 217 -35.26 -24.57 27.45
C ASN A 217 -33.88 -25.25 27.30
N MET A 218 -32.80 -24.51 27.55
CA MET A 218 -31.44 -24.99 27.32
C MET A 218 -31.09 -26.13 28.26
N SER A 219 -30.53 -27.22 27.71
CA SER A 219 -29.84 -28.20 28.54
C SER A 219 -28.49 -27.64 29.02
N GLU A 220 -27.93 -28.24 30.07
CA GLU A 220 -26.57 -27.90 30.50
C GLU A 220 -25.57 -28.13 29.37
N GLU A 221 -25.74 -29.21 28.58
CA GLU A 221 -24.90 -29.50 27.44
C GLU A 221 -24.97 -28.40 26.36
N ASP A 222 -26.17 -27.91 26.03
CA ASP A 222 -26.36 -26.83 25.04
C ASP A 222 -25.71 -25.54 25.54
N TYR A 223 -25.96 -25.17 26.79
CA TYR A 223 -25.41 -23.95 27.38
C TYR A 223 -23.87 -23.97 27.38
N GLN A 224 -23.27 -25.09 27.80
CA GLN A 224 -21.81 -25.23 27.79
C GLN A 224 -21.23 -25.21 26.37
N MET A 225 -21.93 -25.77 25.39
CA MET A 225 -21.51 -25.70 23.99
C MET A 225 -21.40 -24.25 23.53
N PHE A 226 -22.41 -23.42 23.75
CA PHE A 226 -22.41 -22.02 23.32
C PHE A 226 -21.44 -21.16 24.15
N LEU A 227 -21.32 -21.42 25.45
CA LEU A 227 -20.32 -20.77 26.31
C LEU A 227 -18.90 -21.02 25.80
N GLU A 228 -18.56 -22.27 25.46
CA GLU A 228 -17.25 -22.62 24.92
C GLU A 228 -16.97 -21.90 23.58
N GLN A 229 -17.99 -21.62 22.76
CA GLN A 229 -17.83 -20.85 21.53
C GLN A 229 -17.42 -19.40 21.83
N ILE A 230 -18.19 -18.69 22.65
CA ILE A 230 -17.92 -17.29 22.94
C ILE A 230 -16.58 -17.10 23.67
N GLU A 231 -16.20 -18.05 24.53
CA GLU A 231 -14.87 -18.04 25.19
C GLU A 231 -13.72 -18.19 24.20
N LYS A 232 -13.86 -19.05 23.18
CA LYS A 232 -12.80 -19.33 22.21
C LYS A 232 -12.77 -18.37 21.03
N ASN A 233 -13.88 -17.70 20.75
CA ASN A 233 -14.09 -16.93 19.53
C ASN A 233 -14.37 -15.45 19.83
N HIS A 234 -13.64 -14.88 20.80
CA HIS A 234 -13.67 -13.45 21.10
C HIS A 234 -15.08 -12.90 21.36
N GLY A 235 -15.89 -13.63 22.13
CA GLY A 235 -17.27 -13.24 22.44
C GLY A 235 -18.28 -13.53 21.33
N MET A 236 -17.88 -14.17 20.23
CA MET A 236 -18.76 -14.41 19.09
C MET A 236 -19.24 -15.86 19.02
N VAL A 237 -20.56 -16.03 18.97
CA VAL A 237 -21.18 -17.32 18.65
C VAL A 237 -21.28 -17.52 17.14
N LYS A 238 -21.28 -18.76 16.67
CA LYS A 238 -21.55 -19.06 15.26
C LYS A 238 -23.03 -18.95 14.96
N TYR A 239 -23.37 -18.08 14.01
CA TYR A 239 -24.75 -17.87 13.57
C TYR A 239 -25.44 -19.16 13.08
N GLU A 240 -24.71 -20.06 12.41
CA GLU A 240 -25.25 -21.35 11.96
C GLU A 240 -25.68 -22.26 13.11
N ASP A 241 -24.91 -22.30 14.21
CA ASP A 241 -25.24 -23.11 15.37
C ASP A 241 -26.47 -22.54 16.10
N CYS A 242 -26.60 -21.21 16.16
CA CYS A 242 -27.80 -20.53 16.65
C CYS A 242 -29.06 -20.89 15.84
N MET A 243 -29.00 -20.77 14.51
CA MET A 243 -30.12 -21.10 13.63
C MET A 243 -30.54 -22.58 13.73
N ASN A 244 -29.57 -23.49 13.84
CA ASN A 244 -29.86 -24.91 13.99
C ASN A 244 -30.57 -25.18 15.32
N TYR A 245 -30.08 -24.59 16.41
CA TYR A 245 -30.67 -24.73 17.73
C TYR A 245 -32.12 -24.19 17.78
N ILE A 246 -32.33 -22.97 17.28
CA ILE A 246 -33.67 -22.38 17.22
C ILE A 246 -34.59 -23.14 16.26
N GLY A 247 -34.06 -23.69 15.17
CA GLY A 247 -34.83 -24.55 14.28
C GLY A 247 -35.41 -25.78 14.99
N GLU A 248 -34.66 -26.40 15.90
CA GLU A 248 -35.12 -27.52 16.71
C GLU A 248 -36.09 -27.08 17.81
N TRP A 249 -35.78 -25.98 18.50
CA TRP A 249 -36.61 -25.40 19.56
C TRP A 249 -37.99 -24.96 19.02
N TYR A 250 -38.02 -24.20 17.93
CA TYR A 250 -39.23 -23.65 17.32
C TYR A 250 -40.14 -24.75 16.77
N GLY A 251 -39.56 -25.79 16.15
CA GLY A 251 -40.31 -26.97 15.70
C GLY A 251 -40.87 -27.82 16.85
N GLY A 252 -40.27 -27.73 18.03
CA GLY A 252 -40.77 -28.33 19.26
C GLY A 252 -41.96 -27.59 19.87
N GLU A 253 -41.98 -26.25 19.80
CA GLU A 253 -43.10 -25.43 20.27
C GLU A 253 -44.37 -25.61 19.43
N GLU A 254 -44.27 -25.62 18.10
CA GLU A 254 -45.44 -25.86 17.21
C GLU A 254 -46.10 -27.24 17.42
N ALA A 255 -45.37 -28.20 18.00
CA ALA A 255 -45.84 -29.56 18.27
C ALA A 255 -46.46 -29.75 19.68
N SER A 256 -46.38 -28.73 20.55
CA SER A 256 -46.86 -28.75 21.94
C SER A 256 -48.24 -28.09 22.13
#